data_AF-A0A820S4V3-F1
#
_entry.id   AF-A0A820S4V3-F1
#
_cell.length_a   1.000
_cell.length_b   1.000
_cell.length_c   1.000
_cell.angle_alpha   90.00
_cell.angle_beta   90.00
_cell.angle_gamma   90.00
#
_symmetry.space_group_name_H-M   'P 1'
#
loop_
_entity.id
_entity.type
_entity.pdbx_description
1 polymer ?
#
loop_
_entity_poly.entity_id
_entity_poly.type
_entity_poly.pdbx_seq_one_letter_code
_entity_poly.pdbx_strand_id
1 'polypeptide(L)'
;MREIAERYLGNKVKNAVVTVPAYFNDAQRQATKDAGKIAGFNVIRIINEPTAEAIAYGSDKMKNWKDAKNILVFDLGGGTFDVSLLTFDNGLLEVLATDGDTHLDGEDFDQRVIDHFIKLFKTKKEKDVGKNAHTVENFVVKLKKRNEFYFSEILTRAKLEELNMDLFRSTMKPVENVLQDAELEKSDIADVLLVGGSTRIPKIRQILKEFFNGKEPSRAINPDEAVVYGAAIQEAILAGDDCIIDEIVIIDVNPLTMGIEVKDGAMSNIIPRNSHIPKTNKQIFTTVRDDQDTVTVRIFEDERPIAKYNHFLGEFYLTGIPLAP
;
A
#
# COMPACT_ATOMS: atom_id res chain seq x y z
N MET A 1 -12.66 2.55 -16.98
CA MET A 1 -11.57 1.67 -17.44
C MET A 1 -12.04 0.61 -18.44
N ARG A 2 -13.02 -0.25 -18.12
CA ARG A 2 -13.56 -1.25 -19.08
C ARG A 2 -13.85 -0.69 -20.46
N GLU A 3 -14.69 0.34 -20.54
CA GLU A 3 -15.10 0.94 -21.82
C GLU A 3 -13.93 1.54 -22.61
N ILE A 4 -12.88 2.02 -21.93
CA ILE A 4 -11.68 2.54 -22.57
C ILE A 4 -10.92 1.39 -23.25
N ALA A 5 -10.72 0.28 -22.53
CA ALA A 5 -10.08 -0.91 -23.05
C ALA A 5 -10.90 -1.53 -24.19
N GLU A 6 -12.22 -1.67 -24.03
CA GLU A 6 -13.12 -2.22 -25.06
C GLU A 6 -13.12 -1.36 -26.33
N ARG A 7 -13.10 -0.03 -26.19
CA ARG A 7 -12.99 0.89 -27.33
C ARG A 7 -11.67 0.75 -28.06
N TYR A 8 -10.57 0.61 -27.32
CA TYR A 8 -9.23 0.45 -27.90
C TYR A 8 -9.08 -0.90 -28.62
N LEU A 9 -9.55 -1.98 -27.99
CA LEU A 9 -9.42 -3.36 -28.51
C LEU A 9 -10.49 -3.71 -29.56
N GLY A 10 -11.60 -2.97 -29.63
CA GLY A 10 -12.74 -3.28 -30.49
C GLY A 10 -13.52 -4.54 -30.06
N ASN A 11 -13.27 -5.07 -28.86
CA ASN A 11 -13.85 -6.32 -28.34
C ASN A 11 -14.26 -6.15 -26.87
N LYS A 12 -15.18 -7.01 -26.40
CA LYS A 12 -15.60 -7.02 -24.99
C LYS A 12 -14.48 -7.52 -24.09
N VAL A 13 -14.27 -6.83 -22.97
CA VAL A 13 -13.28 -7.21 -21.95
C VAL A 13 -14.01 -7.78 -20.75
N LYS A 14 -13.72 -9.05 -20.42
CA LYS A 14 -14.37 -9.78 -19.33
C LYS A 14 -13.46 -10.04 -18.15
N ASN A 15 -12.19 -10.34 -18.41
CA ASN A 15 -11.23 -10.68 -17.38
C ASN A 15 -10.44 -9.43 -16.98
N ALA A 16 -9.98 -9.39 -15.74
CA ALA A 16 -9.08 -8.35 -15.26
C ALA A 16 -8.22 -8.87 -14.10
N VAL A 17 -6.97 -8.44 -14.07
CA VAL A 17 -6.17 -8.33 -12.84
C VAL A 17 -6.39 -6.93 -12.26
N VAL A 18 -6.64 -6.85 -10.95
CA VAL A 18 -6.88 -5.57 -10.26
C VAL A 18 -5.81 -5.38 -9.19
N THR A 19 -5.22 -4.19 -9.13
CA THR A 19 -4.19 -3.86 -8.15
C THR A 19 -4.81 -3.34 -6.85
N VAL A 20 -4.10 -3.51 -5.75
CA VAL A 20 -4.42 -2.94 -4.44
C VAL A 20 -3.13 -2.51 -3.73
N PRO A 21 -3.18 -1.49 -2.86
CA PRO A 21 -2.07 -1.19 -1.96
C PRO A 21 -1.63 -2.43 -1.18
N ALA A 22 -0.32 -2.57 -0.94
CA ALA A 22 0.20 -3.75 -0.26
C ALA A 22 -0.32 -3.84 1.17
N TYR A 23 -0.47 -2.70 1.84
CA TYR A 23 -0.97 -2.63 3.21
C TYR A 23 -2.51 -2.73 3.34
N PHE A 24 -3.24 -3.01 2.25
CA PHE A 24 -4.68 -3.26 2.34
C PHE A 24 -4.98 -4.50 3.18
N ASN A 25 -6.00 -4.32 4.03
CA ASN A 25 -6.53 -5.32 4.94
C ASN A 25 -7.52 -6.26 4.21
N ASP A 26 -7.97 -7.35 4.83
CA ASP A 26 -8.79 -8.37 4.16
C ASP A 26 -10.12 -7.79 3.63
N ALA A 27 -10.78 -6.95 4.44
CA ALA A 27 -12.05 -6.33 4.07
C ALA A 27 -11.90 -5.39 2.85
N GLN A 28 -10.82 -4.61 2.79
CA GLN A 28 -10.52 -3.73 1.66
C GLN A 28 -10.23 -4.52 0.38
N ARG A 29 -9.44 -5.61 0.48
CA ARG A 29 -9.14 -6.50 -0.66
C ARG A 29 -10.43 -7.13 -1.21
N GLN A 30 -11.29 -7.61 -0.33
CA GLN A 30 -12.57 -8.22 -0.72
C GLN A 30 -13.51 -7.18 -1.34
N ALA A 31 -13.60 -5.97 -0.77
CA ALA A 31 -14.38 -4.87 -1.32
C ALA A 31 -13.92 -4.48 -2.74
N THR A 32 -12.61 -4.39 -2.98
CA THR A 32 -12.06 -4.12 -4.31
C THR A 32 -12.39 -5.22 -5.32
N LYS A 33 -12.28 -6.49 -4.90
CA LYS A 33 -12.66 -7.64 -5.74
C LYS A 33 -14.15 -7.60 -6.11
N ASP A 34 -15.01 -7.27 -5.15
CA ASP A 34 -16.44 -7.16 -5.39
C ASP A 34 -16.81 -5.96 -6.25
N ALA A 35 -16.11 -4.82 -6.11
CA ALA A 35 -16.24 -3.68 -7.01
C ALA A 35 -15.92 -4.07 -8.47
N GLY A 36 -14.88 -4.88 -8.69
CA GLY A 36 -14.57 -5.44 -10.00
C GLY A 36 -15.70 -6.31 -10.58
N LYS A 37 -16.30 -7.18 -9.75
CA LYS A 37 -17.46 -7.99 -10.15
C LYS A 37 -18.68 -7.14 -10.49
N ILE A 38 -18.99 -6.12 -9.67
CA ILE A 38 -20.08 -5.18 -9.92
C ILE A 38 -19.87 -4.42 -11.22
N ALA A 39 -18.61 -4.05 -11.52
CA ALA A 39 -18.22 -3.46 -12.79
C ALA A 39 -18.29 -4.44 -13.97
N GLY A 40 -18.67 -5.71 -13.76
CA GLY A 40 -18.84 -6.74 -14.78
C GLY A 40 -17.55 -7.41 -15.22
N PHE A 41 -16.49 -7.34 -14.41
CA PHE A 41 -15.27 -8.10 -14.62
C PHE A 41 -15.29 -9.43 -13.84
N ASN A 42 -14.70 -10.44 -14.44
CA ASN A 42 -14.16 -11.59 -13.76
C ASN A 42 -12.75 -11.21 -13.23
N VAL A 43 -12.66 -10.88 -11.94
CA VAL A 43 -11.40 -10.54 -11.30
C VAL A 43 -10.59 -11.81 -11.08
N ILE A 44 -9.62 -12.08 -11.97
CA ILE A 44 -8.82 -13.32 -11.96
C ILE A 44 -7.86 -13.31 -10.77
N ARG A 45 -7.25 -12.16 -10.49
CA ARG A 45 -6.28 -11.99 -9.41
C ARG A 45 -6.34 -10.57 -8.88
N ILE A 46 -6.17 -10.46 -7.56
CA ILE A 46 -5.76 -9.22 -6.91
C ILE A 46 -4.24 -9.28 -6.74
N ILE A 47 -3.54 -8.23 -7.15
CA ILE A 47 -2.08 -8.12 -7.01
C ILE A 47 -1.73 -6.89 -6.19
N ASN A 48 -0.72 -6.99 -5.34
CA ASN A 48 -0.19 -5.83 -4.63
C ASN A 48 0.48 -4.87 -5.62
N GLU A 49 0.22 -3.57 -5.50
CA GLU A 49 0.82 -2.50 -6.31
C GLU A 49 2.35 -2.59 -6.40
N PRO A 50 3.10 -2.67 -5.29
CA PRO A 50 4.55 -2.79 -5.36
C PRO A 50 5.03 -4.10 -6.01
N THR A 51 4.27 -5.19 -5.90
CA THR A 51 4.55 -6.44 -6.61
C THR A 51 4.38 -6.25 -8.12
N ALA A 52 3.31 -5.56 -8.55
CA ALA A 52 3.11 -5.23 -9.96
C ALA A 52 4.23 -4.33 -10.50
N GLU A 53 4.62 -3.31 -9.76
CA GLU A 53 5.73 -2.42 -10.15
C GLU A 53 7.05 -3.15 -10.26
N ALA A 54 7.31 -4.09 -9.35
CA ALA A 54 8.47 -4.95 -9.39
C ALA A 54 8.47 -5.84 -10.65
N ILE A 55 7.32 -6.42 -11.02
CA ILE A 55 7.18 -7.14 -12.31
C ILE A 55 7.52 -6.24 -13.48
N ALA A 56 6.98 -5.02 -13.51
CA ALA A 56 7.25 -4.03 -14.57
C ALA A 56 8.73 -3.62 -14.62
N TYR A 57 9.39 -3.49 -13.48
CA TYR A 57 10.82 -3.19 -13.39
C TYR A 57 11.69 -4.36 -13.86
N GLY A 58 11.28 -5.57 -13.48
CA GLY A 58 12.05 -6.79 -13.67
C GLY A 58 11.92 -7.39 -15.08
N SER A 59 10.79 -7.22 -15.76
CA SER A 59 10.51 -7.86 -17.06
C SER A 59 11.60 -7.63 -18.10
N ASP A 60 12.18 -6.43 -18.13
CA ASP A 60 13.25 -6.07 -19.10
C ASP A 60 14.66 -6.37 -18.57
N LYS A 61 14.83 -6.47 -17.25
CA LYS A 61 16.16 -6.47 -16.60
C LYS A 61 16.59 -7.83 -16.07
N MET A 62 15.64 -8.69 -15.67
CA MET A 62 15.92 -9.96 -15.02
C MET A 62 16.83 -10.87 -15.85
N LYS A 63 16.67 -10.88 -17.18
CA LYS A 63 17.47 -11.72 -18.09
C LYS A 63 18.97 -11.49 -18.00
N ASN A 64 19.39 -10.32 -17.51
CA ASN A 64 20.79 -9.91 -17.45
C ASN A 64 21.38 -10.00 -16.04
N TRP A 65 20.59 -10.32 -15.02
CA TRP A 65 21.07 -10.43 -13.64
C TRP A 65 21.60 -11.85 -13.39
N LYS A 66 22.85 -11.92 -12.93
CA LYS A 66 23.51 -13.18 -12.55
C LYS A 66 23.37 -13.52 -11.07
N ASP A 67 23.14 -12.50 -10.25
CA ASP A 67 23.03 -12.60 -8.80
C ASP A 67 21.68 -12.02 -8.37
N ALA A 68 21.19 -12.48 -7.23
CA ALA A 68 19.98 -11.95 -6.63
C ALA A 68 20.06 -10.42 -6.43
N LYS A 69 18.94 -9.73 -6.65
CA LYS A 69 18.83 -8.27 -6.48
C LYS A 69 17.68 -7.94 -5.55
N ASN A 70 18.03 -7.28 -4.44
CA ASN A 70 17.05 -6.72 -3.52
C ASN A 70 16.65 -5.33 -4.02
N ILE A 71 15.37 -5.09 -4.17
CA ILE A 71 14.79 -3.85 -4.69
C ILE A 71 13.82 -3.33 -3.65
N LEU A 72 13.96 -2.05 -3.30
CA LEU A 72 12.99 -1.38 -2.45
C LEU A 72 12.06 -0.55 -3.31
N VAL A 73 10.77 -0.80 -3.18
CA VAL A 73 9.71 -0.02 -3.79
C VAL A 73 9.20 0.99 -2.75
N PHE A 74 9.23 2.26 -3.11
CA PHE A 74 8.70 3.37 -2.32
C PHE A 74 7.55 3.98 -3.11
N ASP A 75 6.32 3.62 -2.77
CA ASP A 75 5.11 4.12 -3.40
C ASP A 75 4.43 5.16 -2.50
N LEU A 76 4.51 6.43 -2.90
CA LEU A 76 3.86 7.54 -2.21
C LEU A 76 2.83 8.15 -3.16
N GLY A 77 1.60 7.71 -2.99
CA GLY A 77 0.45 8.09 -3.80
C GLY A 77 -0.25 9.36 -3.31
N GLY A 78 -1.51 9.46 -3.71
CA GLY A 78 -2.43 10.51 -3.26
C GLY A 78 -3.32 10.09 -2.09
N GLY A 79 -3.47 8.78 -1.82
CA GLY A 79 -4.37 8.25 -0.79
C GLY A 79 -3.74 7.18 0.12
N THR A 80 -2.52 6.74 -0.18
CA THR A 80 -1.78 5.72 0.58
C THR A 80 -0.27 5.91 0.42
N PHE A 81 0.48 5.38 1.39
CA PHE A 81 1.92 5.19 1.32
C PHE A 81 2.26 3.73 1.62
N ASP A 82 3.01 3.11 0.72
CA ASP A 82 3.45 1.73 0.84
C ASP A 82 4.96 1.63 0.56
N VAL A 83 5.63 0.79 1.33
CA VAL A 83 7.02 0.41 1.12
C VAL A 83 7.08 -1.10 1.05
N SER A 84 7.72 -1.64 0.03
CA SER A 84 7.95 -3.08 -0.07
C SER A 84 9.38 -3.36 -0.46
N LEU A 85 9.95 -4.39 0.17
CA LEU A 85 11.26 -4.90 -0.15
C LEU A 85 11.09 -6.25 -0.83
N LEU A 86 11.61 -6.35 -2.05
CA LEU A 86 11.49 -7.53 -2.89
C LEU A 86 12.86 -8.03 -3.32
N THR A 87 12.97 -9.33 -3.53
CA THR A 87 14.17 -9.97 -4.08
C THR A 87 13.83 -10.64 -5.40
N PHE A 88 14.65 -10.36 -6.40
CA PHE A 88 14.66 -11.10 -7.65
C PHE A 88 15.80 -12.09 -7.62
N ASP A 89 15.50 -13.38 -7.79
CA ASP A 89 16.49 -14.44 -7.88
C ASP A 89 16.05 -15.51 -8.88
N ASN A 90 16.77 -15.68 -10.00
CA ASN A 90 16.55 -16.76 -10.97
C ASN A 90 15.09 -16.95 -11.44
N GLY A 91 14.36 -15.86 -11.73
CA GLY A 91 12.96 -15.90 -12.16
C GLY A 91 11.94 -15.96 -11.01
N LEU A 92 12.40 -16.04 -9.77
CA LEU A 92 11.60 -15.85 -8.57
C LEU A 92 11.56 -14.36 -8.21
N LEU A 93 10.35 -13.83 -8.06
CA LEU A 93 10.09 -12.55 -7.42
C LEU A 93 9.47 -12.82 -6.04
N GLU A 94 10.23 -12.55 -4.99
CA GLU A 94 9.82 -12.76 -3.61
C GLU A 94 9.66 -11.42 -2.90
N VAL A 95 8.51 -11.22 -2.25
CA VAL A 95 8.33 -10.11 -1.31
C VAL A 95 8.90 -10.55 0.04
N LEU A 96 9.90 -9.84 0.54
CA LEU A 96 10.51 -10.13 1.83
C LEU A 96 9.77 -9.44 2.97
N ALA A 97 9.41 -8.18 2.77
CA ALA A 97 8.66 -7.40 3.75
C ALA A 97 7.86 -6.29 3.07
N THR A 98 6.73 -5.95 3.67
CA THR A 98 5.92 -4.79 3.28
C THR A 98 5.48 -4.03 4.51
N ASP A 99 5.44 -2.71 4.45
CA ASP A 99 4.93 -1.83 5.49
C ASP A 99 4.39 -0.54 4.86
N GLY A 100 3.58 0.22 5.60
CA GLY A 100 2.96 1.41 5.02
C GLY A 100 2.16 2.24 6.00
N ASP A 101 1.52 3.28 5.48
CA ASP A 101 0.57 4.12 6.19
C ASP A 101 -0.56 4.55 5.24
N THR A 102 -1.78 4.14 5.56
CA THR A 102 -2.97 4.46 4.76
C THR A 102 -3.50 5.88 5.00
N HIS A 103 -2.82 6.69 5.81
CA HIS A 103 -3.16 8.08 6.13
C HIS A 103 -1.90 8.97 6.10
N LEU A 104 -1.01 8.71 5.15
CA LEU A 104 0.18 9.51 4.89
C LEU A 104 0.39 9.65 3.39
N ASP A 105 -0.12 10.72 2.79
CA ASP A 105 -0.12 10.84 1.34
C ASP A 105 -0.09 12.30 0.82
N GLY A 106 -0.33 12.44 -0.49
CA GLY A 106 -0.42 13.75 -1.14
C GLY A 106 -1.60 14.60 -0.68
N GLU A 107 -2.74 14.01 -0.31
CA GLU A 107 -3.90 14.74 0.23
C GLU A 107 -3.58 15.36 1.59
N ASP A 108 -2.83 14.66 2.44
CA ASP A 108 -2.33 15.24 3.70
C ASP A 108 -1.42 16.45 3.46
N PHE A 109 -0.52 16.36 2.46
CA PHE A 109 0.37 17.47 2.12
C PHE A 109 -0.39 18.69 1.63
N ASP A 110 -1.40 18.46 0.79
CA ASP A 110 -2.31 19.49 0.31
C ASP A 110 -3.11 20.09 1.48
N GLN A 111 -3.57 19.28 2.43
CA GLN A 111 -4.29 19.76 3.62
C GLN A 111 -3.44 20.71 4.48
N ARG A 112 -2.13 20.44 4.66
CA ARG A 112 -1.22 21.37 5.35
C ARG A 112 -1.12 22.73 4.66
N VAL A 113 -1.12 22.73 3.32
CA VAL A 113 -1.09 23.95 2.51
C VAL A 113 -2.42 24.72 2.62
N ILE A 114 -3.54 23.99 2.55
CA ILE A 114 -4.89 24.56 2.72
C ILE A 114 -5.02 25.23 4.09
N ASP A 115 -4.65 24.53 5.16
CA ASP A 115 -4.69 25.05 6.54
C ASP A 115 -3.84 26.31 6.71
N HIS A 116 -2.66 26.33 6.08
CA HIS A 116 -1.80 27.51 6.07
C HIS A 116 -2.49 28.71 5.40
N PHE A 117 -3.12 28.52 4.24
CA PHE A 117 -3.81 29.58 3.54
C PHE A 117 -5.10 30.04 4.22
N ILE A 118 -5.85 29.14 4.86
CA ILE A 118 -7.01 29.51 5.69
C ILE A 118 -6.57 30.42 6.84
N LYS A 119 -5.47 30.08 7.53
CA LYS A 119 -4.90 30.91 8.60
C LYS A 119 -4.44 32.27 8.07
N LEU A 120 -3.74 32.31 6.94
CA LEU A 120 -3.31 33.57 6.32
C LEU A 120 -4.50 34.45 5.90
N PHE A 121 -5.53 33.85 5.31
CA PHE A 121 -6.74 34.56 4.91
C PHE A 121 -7.44 35.15 6.12
N LYS A 122 -7.60 34.37 7.20
CA LYS A 122 -8.20 34.82 8.45
C LYS A 122 -7.44 36.00 9.05
N THR A 123 -6.11 35.96 9.04
CA THR A 123 -5.27 37.07 9.54
C THR A 123 -5.37 38.32 8.66
N LYS A 124 -5.37 38.18 7.33
CA LYS A 124 -5.33 39.33 6.40
C LYS A 124 -6.69 39.94 6.10
N LYS A 125 -7.77 39.16 6.20
CA LYS A 125 -9.13 39.59 5.84
C LYS A 125 -10.10 39.59 7.02
N GLU A 126 -9.63 39.18 8.21
CA GLU A 126 -10.42 39.09 9.44
C GLU A 126 -11.69 38.23 9.28
N LYS A 127 -11.67 37.29 8.34
CA LYS A 127 -12.79 36.42 7.98
C LYS A 127 -12.36 34.97 8.02
N ASP A 128 -13.13 34.14 8.69
CA ASP A 128 -12.89 32.71 8.77
C ASP A 128 -13.65 31.97 7.65
N VAL A 129 -12.92 31.39 6.71
CA VAL A 129 -13.47 30.62 5.59
C VAL A 129 -13.41 29.11 5.84
N GLY A 130 -12.75 28.66 6.91
CA GLY A 130 -12.53 27.23 7.17
C GLY A 130 -13.80 26.43 7.46
N LYS A 131 -14.90 27.12 7.79
CA LYS A 131 -16.21 26.49 8.03
C LYS A 131 -17.07 26.33 6.77
N ASN A 132 -16.66 26.90 5.63
CA ASN A 132 -17.41 26.83 4.39
C ASN A 132 -16.74 25.82 3.46
N ALA A 133 -17.23 24.57 3.45
CA ALA A 133 -16.68 23.48 2.65
C ALA A 133 -16.51 23.85 1.16
N HIS A 134 -17.51 24.52 0.58
CA HIS A 134 -17.45 24.97 -0.81
C HIS A 134 -16.36 26.04 -1.05
N THR A 135 -16.08 26.89 -0.06
CA THR A 135 -14.99 27.87 -0.16
C THR A 135 -13.63 27.20 -0.04
N VAL A 136 -13.47 26.24 0.88
CA VAL A 136 -12.24 25.45 1.06
C VAL A 136 -11.92 24.66 -0.21
N GLU A 137 -12.91 23.99 -0.80
CA GLU A 137 -12.76 23.26 -2.07
C GLU A 137 -12.35 24.20 -3.23
N ASN A 138 -12.91 25.40 -3.29
CA ASN A 138 -12.52 26.42 -4.27
C ASN A 138 -11.09 26.97 -4.04
N PHE A 139 -10.56 26.97 -2.81
CA PHE A 139 -9.16 27.30 -2.54
C PHE A 139 -8.20 26.28 -3.18
N VAL A 140 -8.55 24.99 -3.14
CA VAL A 140 -7.78 23.88 -3.76
C VAL A 140 -7.78 24.00 -5.28
N VAL A 141 -8.94 24.27 -5.88
CA VAL A 141 -9.10 24.34 -7.35
C VAL A 141 -8.48 25.60 -7.96
N LYS A 142 -8.48 26.75 -7.25
CA LYS A 142 -8.06 28.06 -7.80
C LYS A 142 -6.57 28.37 -7.76
N LEU A 143 -5.73 27.48 -7.19
CA LEU A 143 -4.29 27.46 -7.52
C LEU A 143 -4.05 27.16 -9.01
N LYS A 144 -5.05 26.65 -9.75
CA LYS A 144 -4.95 26.31 -11.19
C LYS A 144 -5.67 27.26 -12.17
N LYS A 145 -6.64 28.10 -11.76
CA LYS A 145 -7.32 29.08 -12.66
C LYS A 145 -7.76 30.37 -11.94
N ARG A 146 -7.37 31.53 -12.50
CA ARG A 146 -7.79 32.88 -12.07
C ARG A 146 -9.27 33.11 -12.40
N ASN A 147 -10.13 33.27 -11.39
CA ASN A 147 -11.09 34.38 -11.30
C ASN A 147 -11.86 34.46 -9.95
N GLU A 148 -12.03 35.70 -9.50
CA GLU A 148 -12.99 36.23 -8.49
C GLU A 148 -12.85 35.88 -7.00
N PHE A 149 -11.65 35.55 -6.51
CA PHE A 149 -11.31 35.81 -5.09
C PHE A 149 -9.96 36.56 -5.04
N TYR A 150 -9.95 37.80 -4.53
CA TYR A 150 -8.76 38.66 -4.40
C TYR A 150 -7.87 38.23 -3.21
N PHE A 151 -7.56 36.94 -3.11
CA PHE A 151 -6.54 36.43 -2.19
C PHE A 151 -5.46 35.73 -3.00
N SER A 152 -4.32 36.38 -3.10
CA SER A 152 -3.14 35.90 -3.83
C SER A 152 -1.96 35.98 -2.89
N GLU A 153 -1.34 34.84 -2.65
CA GLU A 153 -0.17 34.69 -1.78
C GLU A 153 0.81 33.77 -2.49
N ILE A 154 2.11 33.98 -2.27
CA ILE A 154 3.16 33.17 -2.88
C ILE A 154 3.52 32.04 -1.91
N LEU A 155 3.38 30.78 -2.36
CA LEU A 155 3.93 29.63 -1.66
C LEU A 155 5.32 29.32 -2.20
N THR A 156 6.36 29.52 -1.39
CA THR A 156 7.72 29.09 -1.76
C THR A 156 7.89 27.60 -1.49
N ARG A 157 8.82 26.96 -2.21
CA ARG A 157 9.18 25.55 -1.93
C ARG A 157 9.65 25.37 -0.49
N ALA A 158 10.47 26.28 0.01
CA ALA A 158 10.94 26.25 1.40
C ALA A 158 9.78 26.23 2.40
N LYS A 159 8.70 27.00 2.12
CA LYS A 159 7.51 27.00 2.97
C LYS A 159 6.70 25.70 2.84
N LEU A 160 6.53 25.16 1.64
CA LEU A 160 5.89 23.86 1.42
C LEU A 160 6.62 22.75 2.21
N GLU A 161 7.95 22.74 2.14
CA GLU A 161 8.78 21.80 2.87
C GLU A 161 8.69 22.01 4.38
N GLU A 162 8.70 23.26 4.86
CA GLU A 162 8.52 23.58 6.28
C GLU A 162 7.19 23.06 6.83
N LEU A 163 6.09 23.24 6.09
CA LEU A 163 4.74 22.84 6.50
C LEU A 163 4.54 21.31 6.58
N ASN A 164 5.35 20.56 5.84
CA ASN A 164 5.21 19.11 5.67
C ASN A 164 6.43 18.32 6.16
N MET A 165 7.42 18.97 6.77
CA MET A 165 8.69 18.31 7.13
C MET A 165 8.51 17.12 8.07
N ASP A 166 7.54 17.19 8.98
CA ASP A 166 7.19 16.10 9.88
C ASP A 166 6.63 14.89 9.10
N LEU A 167 5.70 15.12 8.17
CA LEU A 167 5.14 14.08 7.31
C LEU A 167 6.18 13.50 6.35
N PHE A 168 7.05 14.35 5.78
CA PHE A 168 8.14 13.89 4.91
C PHE A 168 9.17 13.05 5.66
N ARG A 169 9.32 13.23 6.97
CA ARG A 169 10.21 12.40 7.79
C ARG A 169 9.53 11.12 8.25
N SER A 170 8.21 11.13 8.48
CA SER A 170 7.48 9.92 8.89
C SER A 170 7.48 8.85 7.81
N THR A 171 7.63 9.21 6.53
CA THR A 171 7.78 8.23 5.44
C THR A 171 9.00 7.31 5.59
N MET A 172 10.00 7.71 6.38
CA MET A 172 11.18 6.87 6.59
C MET A 172 10.95 5.75 7.60
N LYS A 173 9.91 5.85 8.44
CA LYS A 173 9.65 4.83 9.46
C LYS A 173 9.26 3.48 8.81
N PRO A 174 8.33 3.43 7.83
CA PRO A 174 8.09 2.19 7.09
C PRO A 174 9.32 1.66 6.33
N VAL A 175 10.17 2.54 5.79
CA VAL A 175 11.43 2.14 5.13
C VAL A 175 12.39 1.44 6.09
N GLU A 176 12.52 1.96 7.31
CA GLU A 176 13.33 1.32 8.37
C GLU A 176 12.73 -0.02 8.80
N ASN A 177 11.41 -0.09 8.95
CA ASN A 177 10.72 -1.31 9.36
C ASN A 177 10.88 -2.43 8.32
N VAL A 178 10.70 -2.16 7.02
CA VAL A 178 10.87 -3.23 6.00
C VAL A 178 12.31 -3.74 5.90
N LEU A 179 13.31 -2.89 6.15
CA LEU A 179 14.71 -3.33 6.20
C LEU A 179 14.95 -4.23 7.41
N GLN A 180 14.39 -3.85 8.56
CA GLN A 180 14.47 -4.64 9.79
C GLN A 180 13.76 -5.99 9.64
N ASP A 181 12.53 -5.99 9.10
CA ASP A 181 11.72 -7.20 8.91
C ASP A 181 12.36 -8.16 7.90
N ALA A 182 13.05 -7.63 6.88
CA ALA A 182 13.79 -8.42 5.90
C ALA A 182 15.19 -8.84 6.38
N GLU A 183 15.63 -8.37 7.56
CA GLU A 183 17.00 -8.56 8.08
C GLU A 183 18.10 -8.10 7.10
N LEU A 184 17.86 -6.98 6.40
CA LEU A 184 18.77 -6.43 5.40
C LEU A 184 19.30 -5.04 5.78
N GLU A 185 20.54 -4.78 5.39
CA GLU A 185 21.16 -3.48 5.53
C GLU A 185 20.92 -2.60 4.30
N LYS A 186 21.06 -1.29 4.47
CA LYS A 186 20.91 -0.31 3.37
C LYS A 186 21.84 -0.58 2.18
N SER A 187 22.99 -1.20 2.44
CA SER A 187 23.97 -1.60 1.43
C SER A 187 23.48 -2.74 0.53
N ASP A 188 22.56 -3.57 1.03
CA ASP A 188 22.09 -4.77 0.34
C ASP A 188 21.00 -4.45 -0.70
N ILE A 189 20.40 -3.27 -0.62
CA ILE A 189 19.41 -2.80 -1.58
C ILE A 189 20.13 -2.42 -2.87
N ALA A 190 19.85 -3.10 -3.97
CA ALA A 190 20.43 -2.78 -5.27
C ALA A 190 19.87 -1.47 -5.84
N ASP A 191 18.54 -1.34 -5.87
CA ASP A 191 17.85 -0.14 -6.36
C ASP A 191 16.67 0.26 -5.47
N VAL A 192 16.35 1.54 -5.51
CA VAL A 192 15.14 2.12 -4.90
C VAL A 192 14.24 2.63 -6.01
N LEU A 193 13.05 2.06 -6.16
CA LEU A 193 12.05 2.49 -7.13
C LEU A 193 11.12 3.51 -6.49
N LEU A 194 10.87 4.63 -7.18
CA LEU A 194 9.92 5.64 -6.75
C LEU A 194 8.64 5.49 -7.56
N VAL A 195 7.52 5.26 -6.88
CA VAL A 195 6.20 5.16 -7.48
C VAL A 195 5.21 6.09 -6.79
N GLY A 196 4.17 6.49 -7.50
CA GLY A 196 3.20 7.47 -7.01
C GLY A 196 3.64 8.93 -7.23
N GLY A 197 2.66 9.78 -7.51
CA GLY A 197 2.88 11.16 -7.92
C GLY A 197 3.60 12.02 -6.87
N SER A 198 3.42 11.72 -5.58
CA SER A 198 4.00 12.49 -4.48
C SER A 198 5.51 12.24 -4.33
N THR A 199 6.06 11.17 -4.91
CA THR A 199 7.53 10.97 -4.99
C THR A 199 8.25 11.96 -5.89
N ARG A 200 7.51 12.79 -6.66
CA ARG A 200 8.07 13.88 -7.46
C ARG A 200 8.52 15.06 -6.58
N ILE A 201 8.11 15.11 -5.31
CA ILE A 201 8.52 16.13 -4.35
C ILE A 201 10.05 16.04 -4.16
N PRO A 202 10.83 17.11 -4.46
CA PRO A 202 12.29 17.08 -4.36
C PRO A 202 12.79 16.71 -2.97
N LYS A 203 12.07 17.13 -1.92
CA LYS A 203 12.46 16.85 -0.54
C LYS A 203 12.36 15.37 -0.17
N ILE A 204 11.33 14.66 -0.64
CA ILE A 204 11.20 13.20 -0.45
C ILE A 204 12.38 12.47 -1.10
N ARG A 205 12.70 12.82 -2.34
CA ARG A 205 13.86 12.25 -3.06
C ARG A 205 15.18 12.53 -2.36
N GLN A 206 15.35 13.74 -1.82
CA GLN A 206 16.52 14.10 -1.05
C GLN A 206 16.64 13.25 0.22
N ILE A 207 15.56 13.11 1.00
CA ILE A 207 15.56 12.32 2.23
C ILE A 207 15.90 10.86 1.94
N LEU A 208 15.30 10.26 0.91
CA LEU A 208 15.62 8.88 0.50
C LEU A 208 17.08 8.75 0.07
N LYS A 209 17.58 9.66 -0.76
CA LYS A 209 18.98 9.67 -1.19
C LYS A 209 19.93 9.77 0.01
N GLU A 210 19.65 10.65 0.96
CA GLU A 210 20.44 10.79 2.19
C GLU A 210 20.39 9.50 3.02
N PHE A 211 19.20 8.89 3.16
CA PHE A 211 19.03 7.65 3.91
C PHE A 211 19.83 6.48 3.32
N PHE A 212 19.89 6.36 1.98
CA PHE A 212 20.66 5.35 1.26
C PHE A 212 22.08 5.81 0.89
N ASN A 213 22.71 6.63 1.74
CA ASN A 213 24.12 7.02 1.64
C ASN A 213 24.51 7.65 0.29
N GLY A 214 23.62 8.44 -0.30
CA GLY A 214 23.83 9.13 -1.57
C GLY A 214 23.38 8.36 -2.81
N LYS A 215 22.85 7.13 -2.67
CA LYS A 215 22.29 6.35 -3.79
C LYS A 215 21.11 7.08 -4.41
N GLU A 216 21.15 7.27 -5.72
CA GLU A 216 20.06 7.88 -6.48
C GLU A 216 18.92 6.87 -6.67
N PRO A 217 17.67 7.23 -6.34
CA PRO A 217 16.53 6.41 -6.70
C PRO A 217 16.41 6.22 -8.22
N SER A 218 15.98 5.03 -8.62
CA SER A 218 15.85 4.63 -10.00
C SER A 218 14.82 5.47 -10.75
N ARG A 219 15.07 5.67 -12.04
CA ARG A 219 14.16 6.31 -13.00
C ARG A 219 13.76 5.38 -14.13
N ALA A 220 13.96 4.07 -13.93
CA ALA A 220 13.79 3.08 -14.97
C ALA A 220 12.32 2.84 -15.35
N ILE A 221 11.39 3.16 -14.45
CA ILE A 221 9.95 2.98 -14.65
C ILE A 221 9.22 4.31 -14.56
N ASN A 222 8.12 4.43 -15.29
CA ASN A 222 7.21 5.57 -15.18
C ASN A 222 6.37 5.39 -13.91
N PRO A 223 6.47 6.30 -12.92
CA PRO A 223 5.76 6.16 -11.63
C PRO A 223 4.24 6.21 -11.77
N ASP A 224 3.69 6.69 -12.89
CA ASP A 224 2.24 6.80 -13.07
C ASP A 224 1.65 5.57 -13.80
N GLU A 225 2.49 4.72 -14.42
CA GLU A 225 2.05 3.61 -15.30
C GLU A 225 2.61 2.25 -14.88
N ALA A 226 3.65 2.20 -14.04
CA ALA A 226 4.35 0.98 -13.66
C ALA A 226 3.42 -0.11 -13.08
N VAL A 227 2.54 0.28 -12.15
CA VAL A 227 1.53 -0.61 -11.55
C VAL A 227 0.67 -1.28 -12.62
N VAL A 228 0.11 -0.49 -13.54
CA VAL A 228 -0.81 -0.99 -14.57
C VAL A 228 -0.06 -1.88 -15.57
N TYR A 229 1.17 -1.51 -15.90
CA TYR A 229 2.03 -2.31 -16.78
C TYR A 229 2.34 -3.69 -16.18
N GLY A 230 2.71 -3.72 -14.90
CA GLY A 230 2.94 -4.97 -14.17
C GLY A 230 1.71 -5.85 -14.03
N ALA A 231 0.55 -5.25 -13.76
CA ALA A 231 -0.73 -5.96 -13.70
C ALA A 231 -1.11 -6.58 -15.06
N ALA A 232 -0.83 -5.87 -16.16
CA ALA A 232 -1.06 -6.39 -17.51
C ALA A 232 -0.12 -7.55 -17.85
N ILE A 233 1.16 -7.48 -17.45
CA ILE A 233 2.10 -8.61 -17.55
C ILE A 233 1.59 -9.81 -16.75
N GLN A 234 1.13 -9.58 -15.52
CA GLN A 234 0.58 -10.63 -14.68
C GLN A 234 -0.63 -11.31 -15.32
N GLU A 235 -1.51 -10.54 -15.97
CA GLU A 235 -2.65 -11.09 -16.71
C GLU A 235 -2.20 -11.95 -17.89
N ALA A 236 -1.20 -11.51 -18.64
CA ALA A 236 -0.63 -12.28 -19.75
C ALA A 236 -0.03 -13.62 -19.28
N ILE A 237 0.72 -13.61 -18.18
CA ILE A 237 1.26 -14.84 -17.56
C ILE A 237 0.13 -15.80 -17.16
N LEU A 238 -0.94 -15.28 -16.53
CA LEU A 238 -2.09 -16.10 -16.13
C LEU A 238 -2.90 -16.63 -17.32
N ALA A 239 -2.88 -15.93 -18.45
CA ALA A 239 -3.51 -16.36 -19.70
C ALA A 239 -2.69 -17.44 -20.43
N GLY A 240 -1.45 -17.72 -19.99
CA GLY A 240 -0.54 -18.66 -20.64
C GLY A 240 0.04 -18.10 -21.94
N ASP A 241 0.29 -16.78 -22.01
CA ASP A 241 0.95 -16.17 -23.15
C ASP A 241 2.47 -16.44 -23.08
N ASP A 242 2.94 -17.38 -23.91
CA ASP A 242 4.34 -17.81 -23.99
C ASP A 242 5.33 -16.71 -24.43
N CYS A 243 4.82 -15.54 -24.86
CA CYS A 243 5.61 -14.50 -25.50
C CYS A 243 6.29 -13.52 -24.54
N ILE A 244 5.89 -13.47 -23.26
CA ILE A 244 6.11 -12.26 -22.43
C ILE A 244 7.21 -12.37 -21.35
N ILE A 245 7.41 -13.46 -20.59
CA ILE A 245 8.65 -13.71 -19.81
C ILE A 245 8.81 -15.23 -19.59
N ASP A 246 10.05 -15.73 -19.45
CA ASP A 246 10.31 -16.98 -18.73
C ASP A 246 9.53 -16.99 -17.39
N GLU A 247 8.82 -18.07 -17.06
CA GLU A 247 7.87 -18.16 -15.93
C GLU A 247 8.29 -17.39 -14.67
N ILE A 248 7.81 -16.14 -14.50
CA ILE A 248 8.02 -15.39 -13.26
C ILE A 248 7.15 -16.05 -12.20
N VAL A 249 7.80 -16.64 -11.20
CA VAL A 249 7.12 -17.14 -10.01
C VAL A 249 7.07 -16.01 -8.99
N ILE A 250 5.88 -15.71 -8.49
CA ILE A 250 5.68 -14.66 -7.48
C ILE A 250 5.36 -15.31 -6.15
N ILE A 251 6.15 -14.98 -5.14
CA ILE A 251 5.87 -15.29 -3.73
C ILE A 251 5.61 -13.97 -3.03
N ASP A 252 4.36 -13.72 -2.69
CA ASP A 252 3.92 -12.53 -1.96
C ASP A 252 3.77 -12.85 -0.46
N VAL A 253 3.46 -11.85 0.36
CA VAL A 253 3.29 -11.98 1.81
C VAL A 253 2.00 -11.35 2.31
N ASN A 254 1.52 -11.73 3.50
CA ASN A 254 0.44 -11.02 4.17
C ASN A 254 0.97 -9.74 4.88
N PRO A 255 0.35 -8.57 4.71
CA PRO A 255 0.86 -7.32 5.28
C PRO A 255 0.62 -7.19 6.79
N LEU A 256 -0.42 -7.85 7.31
CA LEU A 256 -0.85 -7.73 8.70
C LEU A 256 -0.89 -9.10 9.37
N THR A 257 -0.52 -9.13 10.65
CA THR A 257 -0.64 -10.31 11.49
C THR A 257 -2.12 -10.65 11.67
N MET A 258 -2.49 -11.88 11.32
CA MET A 258 -3.81 -12.44 11.62
C MET A 258 -3.76 -13.24 12.91
N GLY A 259 -4.79 -13.09 13.74
CA GLY A 259 -4.88 -13.81 15.01
C GLY A 259 -6.28 -13.84 15.59
N ILE A 260 -6.37 -14.34 16.83
CA ILE A 260 -7.64 -14.48 17.53
C ILE A 260 -7.60 -13.81 18.91
N GLU A 261 -8.76 -13.36 19.37
CA GLU A 261 -8.94 -12.93 20.76
C GLU A 261 -8.88 -14.15 21.69
N VAL A 262 -8.01 -14.07 22.71
CA VAL A 262 -7.94 -15.05 23.80
C VAL A 262 -8.48 -14.46 25.10
N LYS A 263 -8.45 -15.26 26.18
CA LYS A 263 -8.85 -14.81 27.51
C LYS A 263 -8.17 -13.48 27.86
N ASP A 264 -8.91 -12.61 28.54
CA ASP A 264 -8.50 -11.26 28.93
C ASP A 264 -8.40 -10.22 27.79
N GLY A 265 -8.85 -10.58 26.57
CA GLY A 265 -8.95 -9.66 25.42
C GLY A 265 -7.61 -9.45 24.70
N ALA A 266 -6.59 -10.23 25.03
CA ALA A 266 -5.30 -10.21 24.35
C ALA A 266 -5.41 -10.83 22.95
N MET A 267 -4.53 -10.40 22.05
CA MET A 267 -4.38 -10.96 20.71
C MET A 267 -3.39 -12.12 20.74
N SER A 268 -3.80 -13.30 20.26
CA SER A 268 -2.89 -14.42 19.98
C SER A 268 -2.63 -14.48 18.48
N ASN A 269 -1.39 -14.21 18.09
CA ASN A 269 -0.96 -14.21 16.69
C ASN A 269 -0.97 -15.63 16.11
N ILE A 270 -1.65 -15.84 14.98
CA ILE A 270 -1.74 -17.13 14.29
C ILE A 270 -0.91 -17.11 13.01
N ILE A 271 -1.02 -16.08 12.17
CA ILE A 271 -0.18 -15.91 10.97
C ILE A 271 0.46 -14.53 11.10
N PRO A 272 1.75 -14.45 11.46
CA PRO A 272 2.47 -13.17 11.54
C PRO A 272 2.45 -12.43 10.21
N ARG A 273 2.53 -11.09 10.23
CA ARG A 273 2.82 -10.28 9.05
C ARG A 273 4.10 -10.77 8.35
N ASN A 274 4.21 -10.45 7.07
CA ASN A 274 5.28 -10.86 6.17
C ASN A 274 5.41 -12.40 5.99
N SER A 275 4.41 -13.20 6.36
CA SER A 275 4.43 -14.64 6.04
C SER A 275 4.10 -14.87 4.58
N HIS A 276 4.90 -15.69 3.88
CA HIS A 276 4.62 -16.03 2.48
C HIS A 276 3.23 -16.64 2.28
N ILE A 277 2.51 -16.17 1.26
CA ILE A 277 1.19 -16.66 0.89
C ILE A 277 1.25 -17.52 -0.39
N PRO A 278 0.45 -18.60 -0.48
CA PRO A 278 -0.55 -19.05 0.50
C PRO A 278 0.06 -19.72 1.74
N LYS A 279 -0.50 -19.45 2.92
CA LYS A 279 -0.07 -20.01 4.21
C LYS A 279 -1.21 -20.74 4.93
N THR A 280 -0.86 -21.77 5.68
CA THR A 280 -1.74 -22.39 6.69
C THR A 280 -0.99 -22.50 8.00
N ASN A 281 -1.65 -22.17 9.12
CA ASN A 281 -1.13 -22.41 10.46
C ASN A 281 -2.17 -23.10 11.35
N LYS A 282 -1.72 -23.76 12.42
CA LYS A 282 -2.55 -24.45 13.40
C LYS A 282 -2.03 -24.18 14.80
N GLN A 283 -2.93 -23.81 15.70
CA GLN A 283 -2.64 -23.65 17.12
C GLN A 283 -3.76 -24.28 17.95
N ILE A 284 -3.39 -24.90 19.06
CA ILE A 284 -4.33 -25.58 19.96
C ILE A 284 -4.75 -24.61 21.06
N PHE A 285 -6.05 -24.52 21.30
CA PHE A 285 -6.68 -23.74 22.36
C PHE A 285 -7.56 -24.66 23.22
N THR A 286 -7.90 -24.21 24.42
CA THR A 286 -8.75 -24.94 25.38
C THR A 286 -9.88 -24.05 25.90
N THR A 287 -10.92 -24.68 26.44
CA THR A 287 -12.01 -24.01 27.16
C THR A 287 -11.48 -23.30 28.41
N VAL A 288 -12.21 -22.28 28.86
CA VAL A 288 -11.83 -21.45 30.03
C VAL A 288 -12.68 -21.73 31.26
N ARG A 289 -13.65 -22.65 31.12
CA ARG A 289 -14.61 -23.07 32.15
C ARG A 289 -14.90 -24.56 31.96
N ASP A 290 -15.11 -25.25 33.08
CA ASP A 290 -15.61 -26.62 33.14
C ASP A 290 -16.94 -26.73 32.36
N ASP A 291 -17.13 -27.84 31.67
CA ASP A 291 -18.34 -28.17 30.91
C ASP A 291 -18.73 -27.13 29.84
N GLN A 292 -17.77 -26.33 29.36
CA GLN A 292 -17.99 -25.38 28.28
C GLN A 292 -18.17 -26.09 26.93
N ASP A 293 -19.40 -26.12 26.43
CA ASP A 293 -19.77 -26.79 25.17
C ASP A 293 -19.57 -25.93 23.91
N THR A 294 -19.29 -24.64 24.08
CA THR A 294 -19.21 -23.65 23.00
C THR A 294 -18.04 -22.70 23.21
N VAL A 295 -17.24 -22.50 22.16
CA VAL A 295 -16.17 -21.50 22.09
C VAL A 295 -16.48 -20.51 20.97
N THR A 296 -16.51 -19.22 21.29
CA THR A 296 -16.55 -18.14 20.30
C THR A 296 -15.12 -17.83 19.88
N VAL A 297 -14.84 -17.96 18.59
CA VAL A 297 -13.55 -17.58 17.99
C VAL A 297 -13.76 -16.27 17.26
N ARG A 298 -13.12 -15.20 17.74
CA ARG A 298 -13.10 -13.90 17.08
C ARG A 298 -11.77 -13.68 16.41
N ILE A 299 -11.79 -13.36 15.13
CA ILE A 299 -10.63 -13.21 14.28
C ILE A 299 -10.36 -11.72 14.09
N PHE A 300 -9.10 -11.33 14.23
CA PHE A 300 -8.62 -9.98 14.00
C PHE A 300 -7.38 -9.99 13.12
N GLU A 301 -7.07 -8.84 12.53
CA GLU A 301 -5.79 -8.55 11.88
C GLU A 301 -5.26 -7.19 12.36
N ASP A 302 -3.92 -7.03 12.41
CA ASP A 302 -3.12 -5.87 12.87
C ASP A 302 -2.17 -6.25 14.04
N GLU A 303 -1.28 -5.35 14.43
CA GLU A 303 -0.10 -5.63 15.27
C GLU A 303 -0.30 -5.29 16.76
N ARG A 304 -1.47 -4.81 17.17
CA ARG A 304 -1.69 -4.36 18.56
C ARG A 304 -1.89 -5.56 19.49
N PRO A 305 -1.33 -5.54 20.72
CA PRO A 305 -1.38 -6.69 21.62
C PRO A 305 -2.78 -6.99 22.19
N ILE A 306 -3.71 -6.04 22.11
CA ILE A 306 -5.08 -6.19 22.62
C ILE A 306 -6.02 -6.23 21.42
N ALA A 307 -6.78 -7.33 21.31
CA ALA A 307 -7.56 -7.68 20.13
C ALA A 307 -8.58 -6.59 19.74
N LYS A 308 -9.26 -5.99 20.72
CA LYS A 308 -10.28 -4.95 20.48
C LYS A 308 -9.77 -3.70 19.76
N TYR A 309 -8.45 -3.46 19.77
CA TYR A 309 -7.87 -2.34 19.05
C TYR A 309 -7.53 -2.72 17.62
N ASN A 310 -7.38 -4.00 17.28
CA ASN A 310 -7.11 -4.46 15.93
C ASN A 310 -8.38 -4.45 15.05
N HIS A 311 -8.20 -4.69 13.75
CA HIS A 311 -9.31 -4.79 12.80
C HIS A 311 -10.04 -6.13 12.97
N PHE A 312 -11.33 -6.07 13.27
CA PHE A 312 -12.17 -7.26 13.39
C PHE A 312 -12.55 -7.80 12.01
N LEU A 313 -12.28 -9.09 11.78
CA LEU A 313 -12.58 -9.77 10.53
C LEU A 313 -13.88 -10.56 10.58
N GLY A 314 -14.18 -11.14 11.73
CA GLY A 314 -15.37 -11.96 11.90
C GLY A 314 -15.30 -12.82 13.14
N GLU A 315 -16.42 -13.47 13.44
CA GLU A 315 -16.50 -14.45 14.52
C GLU A 315 -17.26 -15.68 14.07
N PHE A 316 -16.89 -16.82 14.65
CA PHE A 316 -17.64 -18.06 14.48
C PHE A 316 -17.71 -18.81 15.81
N TYR A 317 -18.70 -19.70 15.90
CA TYR A 317 -19.00 -20.46 17.10
C TYR A 317 -18.64 -21.92 16.87
N LEU A 318 -17.70 -22.43 17.64
CA LEU A 318 -17.43 -23.86 17.73
C LEU A 318 -18.33 -24.43 18.83
N THR A 319 -19.40 -25.13 18.43
CA THR A 319 -20.39 -25.73 19.34
C THR A 319 -20.23 -27.24 19.41
N GLY A 320 -20.79 -27.86 20.45
CA GLY A 320 -20.75 -29.32 20.62
C GLY A 320 -19.40 -29.84 21.14
N ILE A 321 -18.66 -29.00 21.86
CA ILE A 321 -17.43 -29.42 22.56
C ILE A 321 -17.84 -30.41 23.67
N PRO A 322 -17.23 -31.61 23.74
CA PRO A 322 -17.51 -32.57 24.80
C PRO A 322 -17.28 -31.96 26.19
N LEU A 323 -18.22 -32.21 27.10
CA LEU A 323 -18.12 -31.75 28.49
C LEU A 323 -16.88 -32.34 29.16
N ALA A 324 -16.03 -31.46 29.70
CA ALA A 324 -14.78 -31.79 30.35
C ALA A 324 -14.45 -30.73 31.42
N PRO A 325 -13.64 -31.08 32.45
CA PRO A 325 -13.15 -30.12 33.44
C PRO A 325 -12.38 -28.95 32.83
#